data_AF-A0A366HD72-F1
#
_entry.id   AF-A0A366HD72-F1
#
_cell.length_a   1.000
_cell.length_b   1.000
_cell.length_c   1.000
_cell.angle_alpha   90.00
_cell.angle_beta   90.00
_cell.angle_gamma   90.00
#
_symmetry.space_group_name_H-M   'P 1'
#
loop_
_entity.id
_entity.type
_entity.pdbx_description
1 polymer ?
#
loop_
_entity_poly.entity_id
_entity_poly.type
_entity_poly.pdbx_seq_one_letter_code
_entity_poly.pdbx_strand_id
1 'polypeptide(L)'
;MRLPPALVLAALLPPLVSCSVGRPVSAPGKNRDLISQASFCDAYVFRDADKRDHRPSPEENTYPFMKEGHPGNSILGQGGAIVDVAAVGSRVLAQARVSKEQISRLTHALYKTDSFHPMSACYNPHHAVVFYTEDGEPLCCIEICFSCNAVETTPKLRTWRCAPGQAGIEGADLVAMAEIFRELKLPLTPYKSLNDLKEDKAERSKKYRAFLRKEELAARSKQEP
;
A
#
# COMPACT_ATOMS: atom_id res chain seq x y z
N MET A 1 -55.33 15.53 -47.95
CA MET A 1 -54.11 14.68 -48.00
C MET A 1 -53.71 14.37 -46.56
N ARG A 2 -53.82 13.12 -46.12
CA ARG A 2 -53.50 12.67 -44.76
C ARG A 2 -52.21 11.86 -44.81
N LEU A 3 -51.20 12.25 -44.03
CA LEU A 3 -49.93 11.54 -43.89
C LEU A 3 -50.06 10.35 -42.93
N PRO A 4 -49.36 9.22 -43.15
CA PRO A 4 -49.41 8.06 -42.28
C PRO A 4 -48.44 8.20 -41.07
N PRO A 5 -48.66 7.42 -39.99
CA PRO A 5 -47.81 7.44 -38.82
C PRO A 5 -46.51 6.67 -39.07
N ALA A 6 -45.38 7.32 -38.84
CA ALA A 6 -44.06 6.68 -38.87
C ALA A 6 -43.90 5.79 -37.62
N LEU A 7 -43.78 4.48 -37.84
CA LEU A 7 -43.39 3.49 -36.85
C LEU A 7 -41.92 3.73 -36.46
N VAL A 8 -41.67 4.20 -35.24
CA VAL A 8 -40.33 4.24 -34.66
C VAL A 8 -40.05 2.87 -34.04
N LEU A 9 -39.32 2.01 -34.77
CA LEU A 9 -38.75 0.79 -34.21
C LEU A 9 -37.58 1.19 -33.28
N ALA A 10 -37.85 1.24 -31.98
CA ALA A 10 -36.79 1.28 -30.97
C ALA A 10 -36.16 -0.12 -30.89
N ALA A 11 -34.99 -0.29 -31.50
CA ALA A 11 -34.17 -1.49 -31.37
C ALA A 11 -33.63 -1.58 -29.93
N LEU A 12 -34.24 -2.43 -29.11
CA LEU A 12 -33.75 -2.85 -27.81
C LEU A 12 -32.51 -3.72 -28.00
N LEU A 13 -31.33 -3.08 -28.06
CA LEU A 13 -30.06 -3.79 -27.92
C LEU A 13 -29.90 -4.25 -26.46
N PRO A 14 -29.66 -5.54 -26.20
CA PRO A 14 -29.38 -6.00 -24.84
C PRO A 14 -28.08 -5.36 -24.34
N PRO A 15 -28.00 -4.97 -23.06
CA PRO A 15 -26.75 -4.50 -22.49
C PRO A 15 -25.72 -5.62 -22.58
N LEU A 16 -24.61 -5.35 -23.27
CA LEU A 16 -23.45 -6.23 -23.25
C LEU A 16 -22.96 -6.30 -21.81
N VAL A 17 -23.27 -7.41 -21.14
CA VAL A 17 -22.71 -7.77 -19.85
C VAL A 17 -21.22 -7.98 -20.07
N SER A 18 -20.43 -6.97 -19.74
CA SER A 18 -18.98 -7.04 -19.76
C SER A 18 -18.53 -7.96 -18.63
N CYS A 19 -18.39 -9.25 -18.93
CA CYS A 19 -17.74 -10.20 -18.04
C CYS A 19 -16.26 -9.80 -17.93
N SER A 20 -15.91 -9.05 -16.89
CA SER A 20 -14.52 -8.83 -16.50
C SER A 20 -13.91 -10.18 -16.11
N VAL A 21 -13.19 -10.78 -17.04
CA VAL A 21 -12.41 -12.00 -16.83
C VAL A 21 -11.38 -11.70 -15.75
N GLY A 22 -11.58 -12.25 -14.55
CA GLY A 22 -10.62 -12.17 -13.45
C GLY A 22 -9.27 -12.73 -13.90
N ARG A 23 -8.22 -11.91 -13.90
CA ARG A 23 -6.86 -12.34 -14.27
C ARG A 23 -6.36 -13.39 -13.28
N PRO A 24 -5.77 -14.51 -13.74
CA PRO A 24 -5.17 -15.50 -12.86
C PRO A 24 -4.01 -14.90 -12.06
N VAL A 25 -3.97 -15.20 -10.76
CA VAL A 25 -2.89 -14.76 -9.84
C VAL A 25 -1.58 -15.41 -10.28
N SER A 26 -0.67 -14.62 -10.81
CA SER A 26 0.65 -15.05 -11.29
C SER A 26 1.58 -15.45 -10.15
N ALA A 27 2.44 -16.45 -10.42
CA ALA A 27 3.50 -16.88 -9.51
C ALA A 27 4.43 -15.69 -9.12
N PRO A 28 4.94 -15.63 -7.87
CA PRO A 28 5.58 -14.45 -7.28
C PRO A 28 6.82 -13.92 -8.02
N GLY A 29 7.47 -14.73 -8.86
CA GLY A 29 8.58 -14.28 -9.69
C GLY A 29 8.17 -13.39 -10.87
N LYS A 30 6.96 -13.58 -11.43
CA LYS A 30 6.50 -12.87 -12.64
C LYS A 30 6.11 -11.41 -12.39
N ASN A 31 5.83 -11.06 -11.13
CA ASN A 31 5.32 -9.73 -10.82
C ASN A 31 6.42 -8.67 -10.73
N ARG A 32 7.69 -9.07 -10.60
CA ARG A 32 8.80 -8.11 -10.44
C ARG A 32 8.97 -7.21 -11.66
N ASP A 33 8.63 -7.72 -12.83
CA ASP A 33 8.77 -7.00 -14.10
C ASP A 33 7.67 -5.93 -14.30
N LEU A 34 6.59 -5.95 -13.50
CA LEU A 34 5.48 -5.00 -13.63
C LEU A 34 5.93 -3.55 -13.45
N ILE A 35 6.87 -3.29 -12.53
CA ILE A 35 7.44 -1.95 -12.34
C ILE A 35 8.16 -1.49 -13.63
N SER A 36 8.88 -2.40 -14.29
CA SER A 36 9.63 -2.07 -15.52
C SER A 36 8.73 -1.87 -16.74
N GLN A 37 7.51 -2.40 -16.70
CA GLN A 37 6.48 -2.24 -17.75
C GLN A 37 5.70 -0.94 -17.61
N ALA A 38 5.86 -0.21 -16.50
CA ALA A 38 5.14 1.03 -16.26
C ALA A 38 5.62 2.14 -17.21
N SER A 39 4.67 2.79 -17.86
CA SER A 39 4.93 3.97 -18.68
C SER A 39 5.20 5.19 -17.81
N PHE A 40 4.49 5.29 -16.68
CA PHE A 40 4.74 6.32 -15.67
C PHE A 40 4.34 5.86 -14.28
N CYS A 41 4.68 6.68 -13.28
CA CYS A 41 4.46 6.38 -11.89
C CYS A 41 4.17 7.67 -11.12
N ASP A 42 3.16 7.64 -10.24
CA ASP A 42 2.82 8.76 -9.36
C ASP A 42 2.92 8.33 -7.90
N ALA A 43 3.49 9.20 -7.07
CA ALA A 43 3.53 9.05 -5.64
C ALA A 43 2.41 9.88 -5.01
N TYR A 44 1.74 9.29 -4.02
CA TYR A 44 0.59 9.87 -3.33
C TYR A 44 0.87 9.94 -1.83
N VAL A 45 0.38 11.02 -1.21
CA VAL A 45 0.22 11.11 0.24
C VAL A 45 -1.27 11.24 0.54
N PHE A 46 -1.76 10.43 1.46
CA PHE A 46 -3.15 10.41 1.87
C PHE A 46 -3.39 11.23 3.13
N ARG A 47 -4.64 11.64 3.33
CA ARG A 47 -5.08 12.23 4.59
C ARG A 47 -4.83 11.27 5.74
N ASP A 48 -4.31 11.83 6.82
CA ASP A 48 -4.12 11.15 8.09
C ASP A 48 -5.45 10.50 8.51
N ALA A 49 -5.49 9.16 8.58
CA ALA A 49 -6.72 8.47 8.97
C ALA A 49 -7.10 8.81 10.42
N ASP A 50 -6.16 9.32 11.22
CA ASP A 50 -6.41 9.72 12.61
C ASP A 50 -7.36 10.94 12.68
N LYS A 51 -7.37 11.82 11.67
CA LYS A 51 -8.39 12.89 11.55
C LYS A 51 -9.76 12.37 11.09
N ARG A 52 -9.85 11.11 10.64
CA ARG A 52 -11.09 10.43 10.27
C ARG A 52 -11.85 9.95 11.51
N ASP A 53 -11.15 9.57 12.58
CA ASP A 53 -11.75 9.15 13.86
C ASP A 53 -12.36 10.33 14.63
N HIS A 54 -12.06 11.57 14.22
CA HIS A 54 -12.77 12.77 14.66
C HIS A 54 -14.03 13.09 13.84
N ARG A 55 -14.33 12.31 12.79
CA ARG A 55 -15.69 12.35 12.24
C ARG A 55 -16.59 11.83 13.36
N PRO A 56 -17.69 12.53 13.70
CA PRO A 56 -18.63 11.97 14.66
C PRO A 56 -18.98 10.57 14.16
N SER A 57 -18.55 9.55 14.90
CA SER A 57 -19.11 8.22 14.74
C SER A 57 -20.62 8.44 14.83
N PRO A 58 -21.44 7.95 13.89
CA PRO A 58 -22.86 7.89 14.15
C PRO A 58 -23.00 7.25 15.54
N GLU A 59 -23.56 8.01 16.47
CA GLU A 59 -23.69 7.61 17.86
C GLU A 59 -24.33 6.22 17.90
N GLU A 60 -23.75 5.30 18.68
CA GLU A 60 -24.31 3.98 18.95
C GLU A 60 -24.65 3.11 17.73
N ASN A 61 -23.64 2.49 17.12
CA ASN A 61 -23.87 1.22 16.43
C ASN A 61 -23.31 0.07 17.26
N THR A 62 -24.05 -0.28 18.30
CA THR A 62 -23.93 -1.52 19.09
C THR A 62 -24.39 -2.72 18.27
N TYR A 63 -23.69 -3.05 17.18
CA TYR A 63 -23.89 -4.32 16.49
C TYR A 63 -22.72 -5.28 16.75
N PRO A 64 -22.94 -6.37 17.49
CA PRO A 64 -21.92 -7.37 17.76
C PRO A 64 -21.78 -8.26 16.52
N PHE A 65 -20.53 -8.39 16.06
CA PHE A 65 -20.07 -9.34 15.04
C PHE A 65 -20.50 -9.10 13.59
N MET A 66 -19.54 -8.57 12.83
CA MET A 66 -19.38 -8.63 11.36
C MET A 66 -20.55 -8.15 10.51
N LYS A 67 -20.42 -6.99 9.83
CA LYS A 67 -21.00 -6.79 8.50
C LYS A 67 -20.47 -5.52 7.82
N GLU A 68 -19.92 -5.72 6.63
CA GLU A 68 -19.80 -4.76 5.53
C GLU A 68 -18.76 -3.64 5.68
N GLY A 69 -17.55 -3.98 5.23
CA GLY A 69 -16.83 -3.13 4.28
C GLY A 69 -16.53 -1.72 4.73
N HIS A 70 -15.98 -1.53 5.93
CA HIS A 70 -15.16 -0.33 6.13
C HIS A 70 -14.11 -0.33 5.03
N PRO A 71 -14.10 0.67 4.13
CA PRO A 71 -13.11 0.72 3.08
C PRO A 71 -11.78 0.81 3.82
N GLY A 72 -11.01 -0.28 3.76
CA GLY A 72 -9.79 -0.43 4.52
C GLY A 72 -8.92 0.83 4.38
N ASN A 73 -8.05 1.05 5.36
CA ASN A 73 -7.11 2.17 5.27
C ASN A 73 -6.22 2.05 4.01
N SER A 74 -6.11 0.84 3.46
CA SER A 74 -5.52 0.53 2.17
C SER A 74 -6.34 1.05 0.97
N ILE A 75 -5.65 1.60 -0.03
CA ILE A 75 -6.15 1.89 -1.37
C ILE A 75 -6.00 0.70 -2.32
N LEU A 76 -5.47 -0.43 -1.85
CA LEU A 76 -5.38 -1.65 -2.65
C LEU A 76 -6.79 -2.19 -2.89
N GLY A 77 -7.09 -2.52 -4.14
CA GLY A 77 -8.42 -2.96 -4.53
C GLY A 77 -8.83 -4.27 -3.85
N GLN A 78 -10.05 -4.32 -3.34
CA GLN A 78 -10.66 -5.58 -2.94
C GLN A 78 -11.09 -6.36 -4.19
N GLY A 79 -10.84 -7.68 -4.24
CA GLY A 79 -11.41 -8.53 -5.29
C GLY A 79 -10.69 -8.50 -6.65
N GLY A 80 -9.39 -8.21 -6.69
CA GLY A 80 -8.56 -8.37 -7.90
C GLY A 80 -8.27 -7.07 -8.67
N ALA A 81 -8.89 -5.95 -8.29
CA ALA A 81 -8.43 -4.63 -8.71
C ALA A 81 -7.10 -4.28 -8.02
N ILE A 82 -6.21 -3.59 -8.74
CA ILE A 82 -4.87 -3.27 -8.24
C ILE A 82 -4.93 -2.06 -7.29
N VAL A 83 -5.74 -1.06 -7.65
CA VAL A 83 -5.97 0.17 -6.87
C VAL A 83 -7.46 0.51 -6.92
N ASP A 84 -8.03 0.90 -5.78
CA ASP A 84 -9.33 1.58 -5.71
C ASP A 84 -9.12 3.07 -6.06
N VAL A 85 -9.36 3.41 -7.34
CA VAL A 85 -9.17 4.77 -7.86
C VAL A 85 -10.07 5.79 -7.16
N ALA A 86 -11.28 5.38 -6.73
CA ALA A 86 -12.18 6.24 -5.98
C ALA A 86 -11.62 6.53 -4.57
N ALA A 87 -11.01 5.53 -3.92
CA ALA A 87 -10.30 5.73 -2.66
C ALA A 87 -9.10 6.66 -2.83
N VAL A 88 -8.32 6.54 -3.91
CA VAL A 88 -7.22 7.48 -4.20
C VAL A 88 -7.77 8.90 -4.36
N GLY A 89 -8.71 9.11 -5.28
CA GLY A 89 -9.26 10.45 -5.57
C GLY A 89 -9.89 11.15 -4.35
N SER A 90 -10.47 10.39 -3.43
CA SER A 90 -11.08 10.94 -2.21
C SER A 90 -10.12 11.20 -1.05
N ARG A 91 -8.93 10.57 -1.05
CA ARG A 91 -8.00 10.59 0.10
C ARG A 91 -6.72 11.37 -0.15
N VAL A 92 -6.33 11.62 -1.40
CA VAL A 92 -5.06 12.27 -1.73
C VAL A 92 -4.99 13.70 -1.16
N LEU A 93 -3.92 13.97 -0.42
CA LEU A 93 -3.50 15.30 0.01
C LEU A 93 -2.53 15.93 -0.96
N ALA A 94 -1.58 15.13 -1.44
CA ALA A 94 -0.51 15.58 -2.31
C ALA A 94 -0.14 14.44 -3.26
N GLN A 95 0.25 14.81 -4.48
CA GLN A 95 0.72 13.88 -5.49
C GLN A 95 1.91 14.47 -6.24
N ALA A 96 2.81 13.61 -6.71
CA ALA A 96 3.93 14.01 -7.55
C ALA A 96 4.33 12.90 -8.52
N ARG A 97 4.73 13.31 -9.73
CA ARG A 97 5.29 12.42 -10.76
C ARG A 97 6.68 11.94 -10.35
N VAL A 98 6.91 10.63 -10.40
CA VAL A 98 8.19 10.00 -10.05
C VAL A 98 9.07 9.89 -11.30
N SER A 99 10.32 10.35 -11.22
CA SER A 99 11.29 10.24 -12.33
C SER A 99 11.76 8.79 -12.54
N LYS A 100 12.36 8.49 -13.69
CA LYS A 100 12.91 7.15 -13.96
C LYS A 100 14.02 6.77 -12.98
N GLU A 101 14.88 7.73 -12.62
CA GLU A 101 15.96 7.55 -11.65
C GLU A 101 15.40 7.29 -10.24
N GLN A 102 14.32 7.97 -9.88
CA GLN A 102 13.60 7.74 -8.63
C GLN A 102 12.90 6.38 -8.62
N ILE A 103 12.26 5.96 -9.71
CA ILE A 103 11.67 4.61 -9.86
C ILE A 103 12.73 3.54 -9.65
N SER A 104 13.91 3.68 -10.25
CA SER A 104 15.03 2.74 -10.07
C SER A 104 15.45 2.64 -8.60
N ARG A 105 15.64 3.78 -7.91
CA ARG A 105 15.98 3.80 -6.48
C ARG A 105 14.87 3.23 -5.60
N LEU A 106 13.60 3.53 -5.89
CA LEU A 106 12.44 2.99 -5.19
C LEU A 106 12.40 1.47 -5.32
N THR A 107 12.60 0.96 -6.53
CA THR A 107 12.63 -0.47 -6.83
C THR A 107 13.74 -1.17 -6.06
N HIS A 108 14.94 -0.58 -6.05
CA HIS A 108 16.06 -1.09 -5.25
C HIS A 108 15.73 -1.08 -3.75
N ALA A 109 15.16 0.00 -3.23
CA ALA A 109 14.74 0.10 -1.82
C ALA A 109 13.67 -0.93 -1.44
N LEU A 110 12.72 -1.22 -2.34
CA LEU A 110 11.65 -2.21 -2.14
C LEU A 110 12.20 -3.65 -2.03
N TYR A 111 13.19 -3.99 -2.87
CA TYR A 111 13.75 -5.34 -2.93
C TYR A 111 14.96 -5.55 -2.03
N LYS A 112 15.43 -4.51 -1.35
CA LYS A 112 16.40 -4.63 -0.27
C LYS A 112 15.86 -5.57 0.82
N THR A 113 16.74 -6.37 1.43
CA THR A 113 16.36 -7.38 2.44
C THR A 113 17.23 -7.36 3.70
N ASP A 114 18.29 -6.55 3.72
CA ASP A 114 19.19 -6.36 4.85
C ASP A 114 18.73 -5.22 5.79
N SER A 115 17.68 -4.48 5.42
CA SER A 115 17.02 -3.58 6.37
C SER A 115 16.28 -4.38 7.43
N PHE A 116 16.10 -3.77 8.59
CA PHE A 116 15.59 -4.46 9.75
C PHE A 116 14.67 -3.54 10.53
N HIS A 117 13.40 -3.53 10.13
CA HIS A 117 12.38 -2.69 10.75
C HIS A 117 11.28 -3.57 11.37
N PRO A 118 11.16 -3.62 12.71
CA PRO A 118 10.07 -4.36 13.35
C PRO A 118 8.73 -3.69 13.01
N MET A 119 7.76 -4.48 12.57
CA MET A 119 6.45 -3.96 12.18
C MET A 119 5.49 -3.86 13.35
N SER A 120 4.66 -2.83 13.34
CA SER A 120 3.54 -2.64 14.27
C SER A 120 2.21 -2.99 13.57
N ALA A 121 1.19 -3.37 14.35
CA ALA A 121 -0.09 -3.85 13.79
C ALA A 121 -1.02 -2.73 13.24
N CYS A 122 -0.66 -1.46 13.37
CA CYS A 122 -1.53 -0.32 13.04
C CYS A 122 -1.53 0.06 11.55
N TYR A 123 -1.62 -0.92 10.63
CA TYR A 123 -1.46 -0.67 9.19
C TYR A 123 -2.42 0.41 8.65
N ASN A 124 -1.88 1.62 8.54
CA ASN A 124 -2.55 2.84 8.12
C ASN A 124 -1.65 3.53 7.09
N PRO A 125 -1.66 3.08 5.82
CA PRO A 125 -0.74 3.59 4.82
C PRO A 125 -1.07 5.05 4.51
N HIS A 126 -0.11 5.93 4.78
CA HIS A 126 -0.21 7.36 4.46
C HIS A 126 0.41 7.68 3.11
N HIS A 127 1.16 6.73 2.55
CA HIS A 127 1.94 6.92 1.34
C HIS A 127 1.66 5.77 0.39
N ALA A 128 1.54 6.08 -0.90
CA ALA A 128 1.56 5.06 -1.93
C ALA A 128 2.33 5.52 -3.15
N VAL A 129 2.76 4.55 -3.93
CA VAL A 129 3.33 4.74 -5.25
C VAL A 129 2.59 3.83 -6.21
N VAL A 130 1.92 4.41 -7.21
CA VAL A 130 1.14 3.68 -8.20
C VAL A 130 1.83 3.78 -9.56
N PHE A 131 1.99 2.62 -10.19
CA PHE A 131 2.60 2.46 -11.50
C PHE A 131 1.50 2.26 -12.52
N TYR A 132 1.57 2.99 -13.63
CA TYR A 132 0.51 3.03 -14.63
C TYR A 132 1.01 2.60 -16.00
N THR A 133 0.11 2.03 -16.81
CA THR A 133 0.29 1.91 -18.26
C THR A 133 0.23 3.29 -18.93
N GLU A 134 0.52 3.34 -20.23
CA GLU A 134 0.35 4.55 -21.04
C GLU A 134 -1.11 5.03 -21.07
N ASP A 135 -2.07 4.09 -21.05
CA ASP A 135 -3.51 4.36 -21.01
C ASP A 135 -4.00 4.84 -19.63
N GLY A 136 -3.12 4.88 -18.62
CA GLY A 136 -3.47 5.29 -17.25
C GLY A 136 -4.07 4.19 -16.38
N GLU A 137 -3.97 2.92 -16.79
CA GLU A 137 -4.42 1.77 -16.00
C GLU A 137 -3.37 1.39 -14.94
N PRO A 138 -3.74 1.14 -13.67
CA PRO A 138 -2.77 0.78 -12.63
C PRO A 138 -2.22 -0.64 -12.84
N LEU A 139 -0.90 -0.78 -12.93
CA LEU A 139 -0.16 -2.05 -13.08
C LEU A 139 0.29 -2.65 -11.76
N CYS A 140 0.73 -1.80 -10.84
CA CYS A 140 1.02 -2.18 -9.46
C CYS A 140 0.97 -0.97 -8.54
N CYS A 141 0.80 -1.24 -7.25
CA CYS A 141 0.79 -0.25 -6.19
C CYS A 141 1.70 -0.71 -5.06
N ILE A 142 2.49 0.21 -4.52
CA ILE A 142 3.27 0.04 -3.30
C ILE A 142 2.66 0.96 -2.25
N GLU A 143 2.11 0.40 -1.18
CA GLU A 143 1.66 1.16 -0.03
C GLU A 143 2.72 1.14 1.07
N ILE A 144 2.97 2.31 1.66
CA ILE A 144 4.02 2.51 2.65
C ILE A 144 3.39 3.17 3.88
N CYS A 145 3.61 2.56 5.04
CA CYS A 145 3.33 3.20 6.31
C CYS A 145 4.64 3.38 7.08
N PHE A 146 5.19 4.59 7.04
CA PHE A 146 6.41 4.89 7.78
C PHE A 146 6.22 4.75 9.29
N SER A 147 5.01 4.93 9.84
CA SER A 147 4.76 4.80 11.27
C SER A 147 4.82 3.36 11.78
N CYS A 148 4.23 2.40 11.04
CA CYS A 148 4.21 0.99 11.45
C CYS A 148 5.30 0.13 10.80
N ASN A 149 6.15 0.73 9.97
CA ASN A 149 7.23 0.07 9.22
C ASN A 149 6.78 -0.96 8.19
N ALA A 150 5.54 -0.93 7.73
CA ALA A 150 5.03 -1.94 6.81
C ALA A 150 4.99 -1.42 5.36
N VAL A 151 5.33 -2.31 4.43
CA VAL A 151 5.16 -2.12 2.99
C VAL A 151 4.28 -3.23 2.43
N GLU A 152 3.16 -2.85 1.82
CA GLU A 152 2.29 -3.76 1.07
C GLU A 152 2.40 -3.46 -0.42
N THR A 153 2.15 -4.49 -1.23
CA THR A 153 2.18 -4.34 -2.69
C THR A 153 1.06 -5.12 -3.33
N THR A 154 0.38 -4.52 -4.32
CA THR A 154 -0.59 -5.22 -5.17
C THR A 154 -0.23 -5.04 -6.64
N PRO A 155 -0.19 -6.12 -7.45
CA PRO A 155 -0.13 -7.51 -6.99
C PRO A 155 1.08 -7.74 -6.08
N LYS A 156 1.14 -8.88 -5.39
CA LYS A 156 2.22 -9.18 -4.45
C LYS A 156 3.57 -9.22 -5.19
N LEU A 157 4.36 -8.15 -5.06
CA LEU A 157 5.68 -7.98 -5.69
C LEU A 157 6.78 -8.63 -4.85
N ARG A 158 6.55 -8.73 -3.54
CA ARG A 158 7.49 -9.33 -2.58
C ARG A 158 6.77 -10.16 -1.53
N THR A 159 7.45 -11.19 -1.04
CA THR A 159 6.99 -12.01 0.07
C THR A 159 7.62 -11.52 1.36
N TRP A 160 6.79 -11.23 2.35
CA TRP A 160 7.25 -11.00 3.72
C TRP A 160 7.96 -12.25 4.24
N ARG A 161 9.07 -12.05 4.96
CA ARG A 161 9.75 -13.13 5.67
C ARG A 161 9.47 -12.97 7.15
N CYS A 162 8.56 -13.79 7.66
CA CYS A 162 8.43 -14.00 9.10
C CYS A 162 9.09 -15.35 9.40
N ALA A 163 10.14 -15.37 10.22
CA ALA A 163 10.56 -16.64 10.80
C ALA A 163 9.46 -17.12 11.77
N PRO A 164 9.22 -18.43 11.90
CA PRO A 164 8.26 -18.95 12.87
C PRO A 164 8.53 -18.39 14.27
N GLY A 165 7.52 -17.79 14.89
CA GLY A 165 7.64 -17.19 16.23
C GLY A 165 8.30 -15.81 16.30
N GLN A 166 8.66 -15.19 15.17
CA GLN A 166 9.17 -13.80 15.16
C GLN A 166 8.08 -12.82 14.73
N ALA A 167 8.09 -11.63 15.34
CA ALA A 167 7.33 -10.50 14.82
C ALA A 167 7.76 -10.22 13.37
N GLY A 168 6.81 -9.77 12.53
CA GLY A 168 7.13 -9.46 11.15
C GLY A 168 8.24 -8.41 11.07
N ILE A 169 9.28 -8.71 10.29
CA ILE A 169 10.38 -7.78 10.00
C ILE A 169 10.21 -7.28 8.57
N GLU A 170 10.16 -5.97 8.42
CA GLU A 170 10.24 -5.32 7.11
C GLU A 170 11.70 -5.19 6.69
N GLY A 171 12.03 -5.84 5.58
CA GLY A 171 13.34 -5.82 4.94
C GLY A 171 13.56 -4.68 3.95
N ALA A 172 12.49 -3.98 3.54
CA ALA A 172 12.57 -2.85 2.62
C ALA A 172 13.30 -1.65 3.26
N ASP A 173 13.98 -0.85 2.44
CA ASP A 173 14.67 0.37 2.88
C ASP A 173 13.71 1.56 3.01
N LEU A 174 13.02 1.64 4.15
CA LEU A 174 12.04 2.70 4.40
C LEU A 174 12.69 4.10 4.39
N VAL A 175 13.97 4.21 4.75
CA VAL A 175 14.68 5.48 4.75
C VAL A 175 14.95 5.94 3.32
N ALA A 176 15.43 5.06 2.45
CA ALA A 176 15.62 5.37 1.04
C ALA A 176 14.30 5.71 0.34
N MET A 177 13.20 5.02 0.70
CA MET A 177 11.86 5.38 0.21
C MET A 177 11.47 6.79 0.67
N ALA A 178 11.63 7.12 1.95
CA ALA A 178 11.32 8.45 2.48
C ALA A 178 12.16 9.57 1.82
N GLU A 179 13.41 9.29 1.43
CA GLU A 179 14.24 10.24 0.69
C GLU A 179 13.64 10.62 -0.66
N ILE A 180 13.01 9.67 -1.37
CA ILE A 180 12.31 9.94 -2.63
C ILE A 180 11.10 10.84 -2.40
N PHE A 181 10.28 10.58 -1.38
CA PHE A 181 9.14 11.44 -1.05
C PHE A 181 9.58 12.86 -0.68
N ARG A 182 10.67 13.00 0.07
CA ARG A 182 11.26 14.31 0.39
C ARG A 182 11.70 15.06 -0.88
N GLU A 183 12.39 14.40 -1.81
CA GLU A 183 12.80 15.00 -3.09
C GLU A 183 11.61 15.46 -3.93
N LEU A 184 10.53 14.67 -3.91
CA LEU A 184 9.25 15.01 -4.53
C LEU A 184 8.48 16.12 -3.79
N LYS A 185 9.04 16.65 -2.68
CA LYS A 185 8.42 17.66 -1.80
C LYS A 185 7.08 17.20 -1.23
N LEU A 186 6.92 15.88 -1.05
CA LEU A 186 5.77 15.27 -0.43
C LEU A 186 5.97 15.14 1.09
N PRO A 187 4.93 15.38 1.91
CA PRO A 187 5.05 15.27 3.36
C PRO A 187 5.28 13.82 3.81
N LEU A 188 6.11 13.63 4.85
CA LEU A 188 6.48 12.33 5.42
C LEU A 188 5.63 11.97 6.65
N THR A 189 4.32 12.20 6.60
CA THR A 189 3.41 11.97 7.74
C THR A 189 3.61 10.58 8.39
N PRO A 190 3.66 10.47 9.72
CA PRO A 190 3.49 11.53 10.73
C PRO A 190 4.78 12.29 11.07
N TYR A 191 5.90 12.03 10.38
CA TYR A 191 7.19 12.64 10.68
C TYR A 191 7.29 14.06 10.10
N LYS A 192 7.88 14.98 10.88
CA LYS A 192 8.07 16.38 10.45
C LYS A 192 9.26 16.51 9.50
N SER A 193 10.24 15.61 9.61
CA SER A 193 11.45 15.63 8.82
C SER A 193 11.97 14.21 8.52
N LEU A 194 12.88 14.10 7.55
CA LEU A 194 13.60 12.85 7.28
C LEU A 194 14.48 12.43 8.48
N ASN A 195 15.01 13.38 9.23
CA ASN A 195 15.86 13.07 10.40
C ASN A 195 15.01 12.44 11.52
N ASP A 196 13.82 12.98 11.79
CA ASP A 196 12.88 12.42 12.76
C ASP A 196 12.56 10.96 12.43
N LEU A 197 12.34 10.65 11.15
CA LEU A 197 12.12 9.29 10.68
C LEU A 197 13.36 8.41 10.92
N LYS A 198 14.55 8.88 10.54
CA LYS A 198 15.81 8.14 10.72
C LYS A 198 16.06 7.80 12.20
N GLU A 199 15.82 8.75 13.10
CA GLU A 199 15.96 8.57 14.55
C GLU A 199 14.97 7.53 15.09
N ASP A 200 13.69 7.61 14.73
CA ASP A 200 12.68 6.61 15.12
C ASP A 200 13.04 5.20 14.62
N LYS A 201 13.50 5.06 13.36
CA LYS A 201 13.94 3.75 12.84
C LYS A 201 15.13 3.22 13.62
N ALA A 202 16.13 4.06 13.88
CA ALA A 202 17.31 3.66 14.64
C ALA A 202 16.95 3.21 16.07
N GLU A 203 16.07 3.97 16.75
CA GLU A 203 15.60 3.65 18.10
C GLU A 203 14.84 2.32 18.14
N ARG A 204 13.88 2.12 17.23
CA ARG A 204 13.10 0.87 17.15
C ARG A 204 13.98 -0.33 16.83
N SER A 205 14.88 -0.22 15.86
CA SER A 205 15.81 -1.30 15.52
C SER A 205 16.72 -1.63 16.71
N LYS A 206 17.18 -0.63 17.47
CA LYS A 206 17.97 -0.84 18.71
C LYS A 206 17.16 -1.58 19.78
N LYS A 207 15.93 -1.13 20.07
CA LYS A 207 15.04 -1.77 21.05
C LYS A 207 14.75 -3.22 20.69
N TYR A 208 14.44 -3.50 19.43
CA TYR A 208 14.12 -4.85 18.98
C TYR A 208 15.35 -5.77 18.97
N ARG A 209 16.55 -5.28 18.61
CA ARG A 209 17.79 -6.06 18.77
C ARG A 209 18.07 -6.42 20.23
N ALA A 210 17.84 -5.49 21.15
CA ALA A 210 17.97 -5.76 22.58
C ALA A 210 16.96 -6.82 23.06
N PHE A 211 15.72 -6.75 22.57
CA PHE A 211 14.69 -7.76 22.81
C PHE A 211 15.13 -9.14 22.31
N LEU A 212 15.58 -9.26 21.05
CA LEU A 212 16.04 -10.53 20.49
C LEU A 212 17.21 -11.13 21.28
N ARG A 213 18.16 -10.30 21.70
CA ARG A 213 19.29 -10.77 22.53
C ARG A 213 18.82 -11.30 23.88
N LYS A 214 17.81 -10.66 24.49
CA LYS A 214 17.21 -11.12 25.75
C LYS A 214 16.51 -12.46 25.57
N GLU A 215 15.73 -12.62 24.51
CA GLU A 215 15.06 -13.88 24.15
C GLU A 215 16.08 -15.00 23.90
N GLU A 216 17.17 -14.71 23.19
CA GLU A 216 18.23 -15.69 22.94
C GLU A 216 18.92 -16.16 24.24
N LEU A 217 19.23 -15.23 25.14
CA LEU A 217 19.82 -15.57 26.45
C LEU A 217 18.86 -16.41 27.30
N ALA A 218 17.57 -16.06 27.31
CA ALA A 218 16.54 -16.81 28.01
C ALA A 218 16.31 -18.21 27.41
N ALA A 219 16.47 -18.36 26.09
CA ALA A 219 16.41 -19.66 25.44
C ALA A 219 17.62 -20.54 25.81
N ARG A 220 18.83 -19.96 25.85
CA ARG A 220 20.06 -20.68 26.26
C ARG A 220 19.99 -21.13 27.72
N SER A 221 19.51 -20.30 28.64
CA SER A 221 19.41 -20.66 30.07
C SER A 221 18.42 -21.80 30.34
N LYS A 222 17.50 -22.09 29.41
CA LYS A 222 16.57 -23.23 29.53
C LYS A 222 17.16 -24.55 29.03
N GLN A 223 18.30 -24.51 28.34
CA GLN A 223 18.96 -25.68 27.76
C GLN A 223 20.10 -26.23 28.64
N GLU A 224 20.52 -25.49 29.67
CA GLU A 224 21.51 -25.96 30.65
C GLU A 224 20.79 -26.80 31.72
N PRO A 225 21.04 -28.12 31.79
CA PRO A 225 20.40 -29.04 32.74
C PRO A 225 20.96 -28.92 34.17
#